data_AF-A0A4Q1QSE9-F1
#
_entry.id   AF-A0A4Q1QSE9-F1
#
_cell.length_a   1.000
_cell.length_b   1.000
_cell.length_c   1.000
_cell.angle_alpha   90.00
_cell.angle_beta   90.00
_cell.angle_gamma   90.00
#
_symmetry.space_group_name_H-M   'P 1'
#
loop_
_entity.id
_entity.type
_entity.pdbx_description
1 polymer ?
#
loop_
_entity_poly.entity_id
_entity_poly.type
_entity_poly.pdbx_seq_one_letter_code
_entity_poly.pdbx_strand_id
1 'polypeptide(L)'
;MNPRPASGRAAAADRLARADRSRTFPPLPVRTGARGLFAESWWGSAWLDALETTALDSARLARGRTYARDGHVDTINVTPGRIVATVRGSRPRPYSAEIRLRTLTDQEWDGLLDAIAAEPGRFTALLAKKLPPVLAEGEVRLLPGPGDLVPRCSCPDHGRPCKHAAALCFQVARLLDADPFVLLLMRGRGERELLDALSRRNAALTAREARDHAPAAGRPAPYRRGPGTGGEPQAADAEQDSAAASGGVPGEQPTPGEPPSRGVPARSALAGRPRPPLPPPLPLPPQPGRPPALPDGDGLPFDPATLEFLAADAAARAHACATAARTPGPGTEHLAVHSPFPALPPWEDAIRLTATAHPTAGLTATTRALYRDLAAATGRTPTDVARAVAAWRQGGPEGLVLLNTPWNPPAGDFDRARSALLAADLPSLRPRHNHLTDPDRGIQLRFGHDSRWYPYESEPGAEDWWPAGPADPDPVGALTTLLAR
;
A
#
# COMPACT_ATOMS: atom_id res chain seq x y z
N MET A 1 -38.80 36.03 -11.69
CA MET A 1 -37.82 36.01 -10.58
C MET A 1 -36.43 35.80 -11.17
N ASN A 2 -35.64 36.86 -11.29
CA ASN A 2 -34.24 36.73 -11.72
C ASN A 2 -33.40 36.23 -10.53
N PRO A 3 -32.50 35.24 -10.72
CA PRO A 3 -31.59 34.82 -9.66
C PRO A 3 -30.68 35.99 -9.31
N ARG A 4 -30.59 36.31 -8.01
CA ARG A 4 -29.67 37.33 -7.48
C ARG A 4 -28.23 36.97 -7.87
N PRO A 5 -27.40 37.93 -8.32
CA PRO A 5 -25.99 37.67 -8.55
C PRO A 5 -25.32 37.25 -7.24
N ALA A 6 -24.55 36.17 -7.28
CA ALA A 6 -23.74 35.71 -6.15
C ALA A 6 -22.88 36.88 -5.63
N SER A 7 -22.82 37.05 -4.31
CA SER A 7 -22.00 38.09 -3.67
C SER A 7 -20.56 38.01 -4.19
N GLY A 8 -19.89 39.16 -4.38
CA GLY A 8 -18.53 39.21 -4.93
C GLY A 8 -17.50 38.33 -4.21
N ARG A 9 -17.76 38.00 -2.93
CA ARG A 9 -16.96 37.06 -2.12
C ARG A 9 -17.10 35.60 -2.56
N ALA A 10 -18.32 35.13 -2.88
CA ALA A 10 -18.54 33.76 -3.35
C ALA A 10 -17.95 33.54 -4.74
N ALA A 11 -18.10 34.52 -5.65
CA ALA A 11 -17.48 34.48 -6.97
C ALA A 11 -15.95 34.62 -6.94
N ALA A 12 -15.39 35.26 -5.91
CA ALA A 12 -13.94 35.28 -5.68
C ALA A 12 -13.44 33.93 -5.14
N ALA A 13 -14.14 33.32 -4.16
CA ALA A 13 -13.79 32.01 -3.61
C ALA A 13 -13.83 30.90 -4.67
N ASP A 14 -14.85 30.89 -5.54
CA ASP A 14 -14.94 29.93 -6.66
C ASP A 14 -13.79 30.10 -7.68
N ARG A 15 -13.38 31.35 -7.96
CA ARG A 15 -12.20 31.61 -8.80
C ARG A 15 -10.91 31.15 -8.16
N LEU A 16 -10.74 31.37 -6.85
CA LEU A 16 -9.57 30.91 -6.09
C LEU A 16 -9.49 29.38 -6.04
N ALA A 17 -10.62 28.70 -5.86
CA ALA A 17 -10.72 27.24 -5.88
C ALA A 17 -10.45 26.67 -7.29
N ARG A 18 -11.00 27.29 -8.34
CA ARG A 18 -10.72 26.88 -9.74
C ARG A 18 -9.25 27.13 -10.11
N ALA A 19 -8.65 28.20 -9.62
CA ALA A 19 -7.21 28.47 -9.77
C ALA A 19 -6.35 27.48 -8.98
N ASP A 20 -6.81 26.99 -7.83
CA ASP A 20 -6.11 25.96 -7.05
C ASP A 20 -6.12 24.59 -7.73
N ARG A 21 -7.20 24.32 -8.48
CA ARG A 21 -7.42 23.07 -9.22
C ARG A 21 -6.82 23.10 -10.63
N SER A 22 -5.81 23.94 -10.88
CA SER A 22 -5.05 23.95 -12.13
C SER A 22 -3.59 24.29 -11.85
N ARG A 23 -2.67 23.47 -12.32
CA ARG A 23 -1.22 23.74 -12.25
C ARG A 23 -0.61 23.60 -13.63
N THR A 24 0.23 24.56 -13.99
CA THR A 24 0.96 24.57 -15.25
C THR A 24 2.45 24.46 -14.95
N PHE A 25 3.11 23.51 -15.58
CA PHE A 25 4.54 23.23 -15.43
C PHE A 25 5.24 23.58 -16.73
N PRO A 26 6.37 24.33 -16.68
CA PRO A 26 7.17 24.57 -17.87
C PRO A 26 7.73 23.25 -18.42
N PRO A 27 8.20 23.24 -19.69
CA PRO A 27 8.91 22.10 -20.24
C PRO A 27 10.05 21.68 -19.30
N LEU A 28 10.07 20.41 -18.90
CA LEU A 28 11.10 19.91 -18.00
C LEU A 28 12.45 19.82 -18.71
N PRO A 29 13.56 20.09 -18.00
CA PRO A 29 14.90 20.05 -18.60
C PRO A 29 15.25 18.65 -19.10
N VAL A 30 16.04 18.63 -20.18
CA VAL A 30 16.62 17.42 -20.78
C VAL A 30 17.50 16.72 -19.75
N ARG A 31 17.40 15.39 -19.66
CA ARG A 31 18.30 14.58 -18.81
C ARG A 31 19.47 14.09 -19.67
N THR A 32 20.66 14.64 -19.43
CA THR A 32 21.92 14.12 -19.99
C THR A 32 22.45 12.98 -19.11
N GLY A 33 22.51 11.76 -19.65
CA GLY A 33 23.08 10.59 -18.98
C GLY A 33 22.20 9.34 -19.01
N ALA A 34 22.82 8.19 -19.34
CA ALA A 34 22.12 6.90 -19.54
C ALA A 34 21.83 6.12 -18.24
N ARG A 35 22.22 6.62 -17.06
CA ARG A 35 22.17 5.85 -15.80
C ARG A 35 21.30 6.56 -14.78
N GLY A 36 20.13 5.99 -14.52
CA GLY A 36 19.18 6.42 -13.51
C GLY A 36 17.75 6.04 -13.89
N LEU A 37 16.93 5.74 -12.88
CA LEU A 37 15.50 5.52 -13.04
C LEU A 37 14.85 6.80 -13.61
N PHE A 38 13.77 6.64 -14.38
CA PHE A 38 13.04 7.81 -14.87
C PHE A 38 12.26 8.49 -13.74
N ALA A 39 11.74 7.70 -12.81
CA ALA A 39 11.14 8.16 -11.57
C ALA A 39 11.99 7.71 -10.36
N GLU A 40 12.25 8.64 -9.45
CA GLU A 40 13.10 8.44 -8.27
C GLU A 40 12.26 8.08 -7.03
N SER A 41 11.05 8.61 -6.93
CA SER A 41 10.13 8.29 -5.84
C SER A 41 9.38 6.99 -6.11
N TRP A 42 8.90 6.38 -5.02
CA TRP A 42 8.07 5.19 -5.10
C TRP A 42 6.69 5.48 -5.74
N TRP A 43 6.16 6.69 -5.60
CA TRP A 43 4.87 7.07 -6.19
C TRP A 43 5.00 7.54 -7.66
N GLY A 44 6.13 8.12 -8.05
CA GLY A 44 6.46 8.38 -9.45
C GLY A 44 6.72 7.09 -10.22
N SER A 45 7.39 6.13 -9.58
CA SER A 45 7.54 4.78 -10.15
C SER A 45 6.19 4.05 -10.24
N ALA A 46 5.30 4.24 -9.25
CA ALA A 46 3.94 3.72 -9.33
C ALA A 46 3.15 4.19 -10.56
N TRP A 47 3.26 5.48 -10.85
CA TRP A 47 2.65 6.07 -12.02
C TRP A 47 3.17 5.48 -13.33
N LEU A 48 4.48 5.24 -13.43
CA LEU A 48 5.09 4.64 -14.63
C LEU A 48 4.70 3.19 -14.81
N ASP A 49 4.62 2.44 -13.73
CA ASP A 49 4.26 1.03 -13.80
C ASP A 49 2.80 0.84 -14.22
N ALA A 50 1.89 1.73 -13.81
CA ALA A 50 0.52 1.76 -14.33
C ALA A 50 0.47 1.99 -15.86
N LEU A 51 1.39 2.80 -16.39
CA LEU A 51 1.56 2.97 -17.84
C LEU A 51 2.16 1.72 -18.49
N GLU A 52 3.24 1.20 -17.91
CA GLU A 52 4.04 0.13 -18.50
C GLU A 52 3.27 -1.21 -18.52
N THR A 53 2.46 -1.48 -17.50
CA THR A 53 1.63 -2.70 -17.43
C THR A 53 0.52 -2.71 -18.49
N THR A 54 -0.01 -1.55 -18.87
CA THR A 54 -1.04 -1.44 -19.91
C THR A 54 -0.45 -1.29 -21.31
N ALA A 55 0.87 -1.13 -21.41
CA ALA A 55 1.53 -0.93 -22.68
C ALA A 55 1.83 -2.26 -23.36
N LEU A 56 1.39 -2.30 -24.60
CA LEU A 56 1.36 -3.49 -25.44
C LEU A 56 2.66 -3.70 -26.21
N ASP A 57 3.40 -2.61 -26.44
CA ASP A 57 4.62 -2.58 -27.23
C ASP A 57 5.74 -1.88 -26.44
N SER A 58 6.67 -2.70 -25.95
CA SER A 58 7.84 -2.25 -25.19
C SER A 58 8.77 -1.34 -25.99
N ALA A 59 8.83 -1.49 -27.32
CA ALA A 59 9.62 -0.62 -28.19
C ALA A 59 8.96 0.77 -28.33
N ARG A 60 7.62 0.87 -28.34
CA ARG A 60 6.91 2.16 -28.27
C ARG A 60 7.18 2.88 -26.97
N LEU A 61 7.15 2.16 -25.85
CA LEU A 61 7.49 2.72 -24.54
C LEU A 61 8.93 3.22 -24.51
N ALA A 62 9.89 2.45 -25.02
CA ALA A 62 11.29 2.86 -25.09
C ALA A 62 11.45 4.16 -25.89
N ARG A 63 10.77 4.28 -27.05
CA ARG A 63 10.76 5.53 -27.84
C ARG A 63 10.13 6.69 -27.08
N GLY A 64 9.00 6.46 -26.40
CA GLY A 64 8.36 7.49 -25.57
C GLY A 64 9.25 7.97 -24.43
N ARG A 65 9.97 7.04 -23.79
CA ARG A 65 10.97 7.34 -22.76
C ARG A 65 12.09 8.22 -23.30
N THR A 66 12.62 7.89 -24.48
CA THR A 66 13.62 8.73 -25.17
C THR A 66 13.06 10.13 -25.46
N TYR A 67 11.84 10.23 -25.99
CA TYR A 67 11.19 11.51 -26.26
C TYR A 67 11.06 12.39 -25.00
N ALA A 68 10.72 11.78 -23.87
CA ALA A 68 10.65 12.47 -22.59
C ALA A 68 12.03 12.92 -22.10
N ARG A 69 13.08 12.09 -22.25
CA ARG A 69 14.45 12.45 -21.86
C ARG A 69 14.99 13.62 -22.68
N ASP A 70 14.72 13.61 -23.98
CA ASP A 70 15.22 14.60 -24.95
C ASP A 70 14.41 15.91 -24.91
N GLY A 71 13.45 16.04 -23.98
CA GLY A 71 12.71 17.26 -23.76
C GLY A 71 11.72 17.58 -24.88
N HIS A 72 11.13 16.58 -25.54
CA HIS A 72 10.14 16.82 -26.59
C HIS A 72 8.73 17.16 -26.07
N VAL A 73 8.50 17.05 -24.77
CA VAL A 73 7.24 17.45 -24.12
C VAL A 73 7.37 18.90 -23.70
N ASP A 74 6.47 19.76 -24.21
CA ASP A 74 6.44 21.17 -23.84
C ASP A 74 5.71 21.37 -22.50
N THR A 75 5.09 22.52 -22.30
CA THR A 75 4.33 22.87 -21.09
C THR A 75 3.27 21.83 -20.76
N ILE A 76 3.24 21.39 -19.51
CA ILE A 76 2.29 20.39 -18.99
C ILE A 76 1.24 21.12 -18.15
N ASN A 77 -0.04 20.95 -18.46
CA ASN A 77 -1.14 21.45 -17.64
C ASN A 77 -1.84 20.28 -16.95
N VAL A 78 -2.01 20.40 -15.64
CA VAL A 78 -2.63 19.40 -14.76
C VAL A 78 -3.89 20.00 -14.15
N THR A 79 -5.00 19.28 -14.30
CA THR A 79 -6.30 19.56 -13.69
C THR A 79 -6.88 18.25 -13.14
N PRO A 80 -7.91 18.30 -12.28
CA PRO A 80 -8.67 17.12 -11.89
C PRO A 80 -9.01 16.20 -13.06
N GLY A 81 -8.51 14.96 -12.98
CA GLY A 81 -8.74 13.87 -13.92
C GLY A 81 -8.11 14.03 -15.30
N ARG A 82 -7.32 15.08 -15.54
CA ARG A 82 -6.83 15.39 -16.88
C ARG A 82 -5.47 16.09 -16.87
N ILE A 83 -4.54 15.53 -17.63
CA ILE A 83 -3.20 16.07 -17.87
C ILE A 83 -3.01 16.26 -19.36
N VAL A 84 -2.54 17.42 -19.80
CA VAL A 84 -2.30 17.72 -21.21
C VAL A 84 -0.96 18.39 -21.45
N ALA A 85 -0.37 18.07 -22.60
CA ALA A 85 0.81 18.76 -23.11
C ALA A 85 0.86 18.69 -24.64
N THR A 86 1.59 19.62 -25.25
CA THR A 86 2.05 19.43 -26.62
C THR A 86 3.36 18.64 -26.64
N VAL A 87 3.49 17.74 -27.60
CA VAL A 87 4.67 16.90 -27.77
C VAL A 87 5.19 17.06 -29.18
N ARG A 88 6.44 17.52 -29.29
CA ARG A 88 7.15 17.65 -30.56
C ARG A 88 7.39 16.27 -31.16
N GLY A 89 7.18 16.16 -32.47
CA GLY A 89 7.34 14.91 -33.21
C GLY A 89 7.99 15.15 -34.57
N SER A 90 7.74 14.27 -35.53
CA SER A 90 8.28 14.39 -36.89
C SER A 90 7.58 15.46 -37.75
N ARG A 91 6.40 15.94 -37.35
CA ARG A 91 5.68 17.01 -38.05
C ARG A 91 6.04 18.39 -37.48
N PRO A 92 5.97 19.46 -38.31
CA PRO A 92 6.20 20.83 -37.85
C PRO A 92 5.23 21.27 -36.74
N ARG A 93 3.98 20.79 -36.77
CA ARG A 93 2.97 21.05 -35.73
C ARG A 93 3.09 20.00 -34.62
N PRO A 94 3.33 20.39 -33.35
CA PRO A 94 3.34 19.47 -32.22
C PRO A 94 2.01 18.72 -32.07
N TYR A 95 2.06 17.50 -31.54
CA TYR A 95 0.88 16.70 -31.25
C TYR A 95 0.30 17.06 -29.88
N SER A 96 -1.02 17.06 -29.73
CA SER A 96 -1.67 17.21 -28.44
C SER A 96 -1.78 15.84 -27.77
N ALA A 97 -1.05 15.64 -26.67
CA ALA A 97 -1.12 14.44 -25.85
C ALA A 97 -1.94 14.73 -24.57
N GLU A 98 -2.75 13.76 -24.17
CA GLU A 98 -3.63 13.85 -23.02
C GLU A 98 -3.63 12.52 -22.25
N ILE A 99 -3.53 12.59 -20.93
CA ILE A 99 -3.74 11.45 -20.03
C ILE A 99 -4.98 11.74 -19.19
N ARG A 100 -5.94 10.82 -19.18
CA ARG A 100 -7.10 10.87 -18.28
C ARG A 100 -6.95 9.87 -17.15
N LEU A 101 -7.47 10.26 -15.99
CA LEU A 101 -7.48 9.46 -14.77
C LEU A 101 -8.77 9.74 -13.99
N ARG A 102 -9.29 8.74 -13.28
CA ARG A 102 -10.46 8.91 -12.40
C ARG A 102 -10.17 9.89 -11.25
N THR A 103 -11.09 10.81 -11.00
CA THR A 103 -11.10 11.64 -9.77
C THR A 103 -11.78 10.91 -8.63
N LEU A 104 -11.34 11.18 -7.40
CA LEU A 104 -11.98 10.66 -6.20
C LEU A 104 -13.30 11.42 -5.93
N THR A 105 -14.27 10.70 -5.41
CA THR A 105 -15.54 11.24 -4.90
C THR A 105 -15.31 12.04 -3.62
N ASP A 106 -16.29 12.87 -3.23
CA ASP A 106 -16.19 13.65 -2.00
C ASP A 106 -16.06 12.75 -0.75
N GLN A 107 -16.75 11.61 -0.73
CA GLN A 107 -16.65 10.63 0.35
C GLN A 107 -15.25 9.97 0.43
N GLU A 108 -14.67 9.58 -0.71
CA GLU A 108 -13.29 9.08 -0.77
C GLU A 108 -12.30 10.15 -0.29
N TRP A 109 -12.51 11.42 -0.67
CA TRP A 109 -11.70 12.54 -0.17
C TRP A 109 -11.83 12.75 1.33
N ASP A 110 -13.04 12.63 1.88
CA ASP A 110 -13.26 12.74 3.32
C ASP A 110 -12.54 11.64 4.09
N GLY A 111 -12.62 10.39 3.65
CA GLY A 111 -11.88 9.28 4.25
C GLY A 111 -10.36 9.47 4.18
N LEU A 112 -9.83 9.92 3.03
CA LEU A 112 -8.41 10.19 2.86
C LEU A 112 -7.91 11.30 3.81
N LEU A 113 -8.66 12.40 3.91
CA LEU A 113 -8.32 13.52 4.78
C LEU A 113 -8.39 13.13 6.27
N ASP A 114 -9.33 12.27 6.68
CA ASP A 114 -9.41 11.74 8.04
C ASP A 114 -8.22 10.83 8.34
N ALA A 115 -7.85 9.95 7.39
CA ALA A 115 -6.67 9.10 7.53
C ALA A 115 -5.37 9.91 7.67
N ILE A 116 -5.25 11.05 6.98
CA ILE A 116 -4.10 11.94 7.13
C ILE A 116 -4.13 12.65 8.49
N ALA A 117 -5.30 13.17 8.90
CA ALA A 117 -5.45 13.92 10.15
C ALA A 117 -5.27 13.05 11.40
N ALA A 118 -5.58 11.75 11.32
CA ALA A 118 -5.44 10.81 12.42
C ALA A 118 -3.98 10.63 12.91
N GLU A 119 -2.98 10.98 12.11
CA GLU A 119 -1.57 10.87 12.49
C GLU A 119 -0.78 12.10 12.03
N PRO A 120 -0.32 12.97 12.96
CA PRO A 120 0.41 14.21 12.61
C PRO A 120 1.64 14.01 11.73
N GLY A 121 2.29 12.84 11.83
CA GLY A 121 3.42 12.46 10.99
C GLY A 121 3.09 12.39 9.50
N ARG A 122 1.86 11.97 9.14
CA ARG A 122 1.42 11.88 7.73
C ARG A 122 1.25 13.27 7.11
N PHE A 123 0.68 14.20 7.86
CA PHE A 123 0.56 15.59 7.43
C PHE A 123 1.93 16.25 7.27
N THR A 124 2.82 16.05 8.24
CA THR A 124 4.20 16.56 8.18
C THR A 124 4.96 16.00 6.98
N ALA A 125 4.80 14.70 6.68
CA ALA A 125 5.40 14.08 5.50
C ALA A 125 4.89 14.70 4.19
N LEU A 126 3.58 14.95 4.07
CA LEU A 126 3.02 15.64 2.90
C LEU A 126 3.58 17.06 2.75
N LEU A 127 3.68 17.84 3.84
CA LEU A 127 4.32 19.17 3.81
C LEU A 127 5.79 19.09 3.35
N ALA A 128 6.50 18.04 3.74
CA ALA A 128 7.84 17.72 3.26
C ALA A 128 7.88 17.14 1.83
N LYS A 129 6.76 17.20 1.09
CA LYS A 129 6.60 16.68 -0.28
C LYS A 129 6.91 15.19 -0.40
N LYS A 130 6.61 14.42 0.65
CA LYS A 130 6.69 12.96 0.66
C LYS A 130 5.29 12.36 0.74
N LEU A 131 5.01 11.35 -0.08
CA LEU A 131 3.77 10.58 0.03
C LEU A 131 3.98 9.46 1.07
N PRO A 132 3.21 9.41 2.18
CA PRO A 132 3.24 8.29 3.11
C PRO A 132 2.69 7.01 2.44
N PRO A 133 3.39 5.85 2.53
CA PRO A 133 2.93 4.59 1.92
C PRO A 133 1.53 4.19 2.35
N VAL A 134 1.19 4.38 3.64
CA VAL A 134 -0.13 4.08 4.20
C VAL A 134 -1.29 4.78 3.45
N LEU A 135 -1.06 5.92 2.80
CA LEU A 135 -2.09 6.60 2.01
C LEU A 135 -2.36 5.93 0.66
N ALA A 136 -1.40 5.17 0.13
CA ALA A 136 -1.60 4.34 -1.06
C ALA A 136 -2.19 2.96 -0.74
N GLU A 137 -2.10 2.54 0.51
CA GLU A 137 -2.57 1.23 1.01
C GLU A 137 -3.98 1.28 1.62
N GLY A 138 -4.49 2.48 1.86
CA GLY A 138 -5.83 2.69 2.39
C GLY A 138 -6.93 2.26 1.41
N GLU A 139 -8.17 2.30 1.90
CA GLU A 139 -9.38 1.94 1.13
C GLU A 139 -9.54 2.76 -0.16
N VAL A 140 -8.99 3.98 -0.17
CA VAL A 140 -9.02 4.88 -1.31
C VAL A 140 -7.83 4.62 -2.23
N ARG A 141 -8.09 4.15 -3.45
CA ARG A 141 -7.06 3.95 -4.47
C ARG A 141 -6.52 5.28 -4.99
N LEU A 142 -5.49 5.82 -4.32
CA LEU A 142 -4.88 7.09 -4.67
C LEU A 142 -3.96 7.00 -5.90
N LEU A 143 -3.14 5.95 -6.01
CA LEU A 143 -2.26 5.72 -7.17
C LEU A 143 -2.99 4.97 -8.29
N PRO A 144 -2.71 5.27 -9.57
CA PRO A 144 -3.30 4.51 -10.67
C PRO A 144 -2.77 3.07 -10.66
N GLY A 145 -3.63 2.10 -10.97
CA GLY A 145 -3.27 0.74 -11.34
C GLY A 145 -3.23 0.53 -12.86
N PRO A 146 -2.98 -0.70 -13.32
CA PRO A 146 -3.09 -1.05 -14.74
C PRO A 146 -4.47 -0.68 -15.28
N GLY A 147 -4.51 -0.03 -16.45
CA GLY A 147 -5.74 0.40 -17.13
C GLY A 147 -6.28 1.75 -16.68
N ASP A 148 -5.91 2.25 -15.48
CA ASP A 148 -6.46 3.50 -14.93
C ASP A 148 -5.98 4.75 -15.69
N LEU A 149 -4.84 4.67 -16.37
CA LEU A 149 -4.30 5.73 -17.21
C LEU A 149 -4.81 5.58 -18.63
N VAL A 150 -5.68 6.50 -19.07
CA VAL A 150 -6.27 6.47 -20.41
C VAL A 150 -5.55 7.47 -21.31
N PRO A 151 -4.60 7.03 -22.17
CA PRO A 151 -3.77 7.92 -22.99
C PRO A 151 -4.49 8.25 -24.31
N ARG A 152 -4.46 9.52 -24.70
CA ARG A 152 -4.98 10.02 -25.98
C ARG A 152 -3.96 10.92 -26.63
N CYS A 153 -3.86 10.87 -27.96
CA CYS A 153 -2.97 11.75 -28.70
C CYS A 153 -3.54 12.07 -30.08
N SER A 154 -3.26 13.28 -30.58
CA SER A 154 -3.65 13.69 -31.93
C SER A 154 -2.74 13.13 -33.04
N CYS A 155 -1.79 12.25 -32.71
CA CYS A 155 -0.93 11.62 -33.70
C CYS A 155 -1.65 10.50 -34.46
N PRO A 156 -1.28 10.21 -35.71
CA PRO A 156 -1.89 9.13 -36.50
C PRO A 156 -1.47 7.72 -36.04
N ASP A 157 -0.77 7.62 -34.91
CA ASP A 157 -0.34 6.36 -34.34
C ASP A 157 -1.47 5.77 -33.46
N HIS A 158 -1.99 4.61 -33.86
CA HIS A 158 -3.05 3.88 -33.16
C HIS A 158 -2.54 3.01 -31.99
N GLY A 159 -1.23 2.98 -31.73
CA GLY A 159 -0.66 2.24 -30.60
C GLY A 159 -1.13 2.78 -29.23
N ARG A 160 -1.28 1.89 -28.25
CA ARG A 160 -1.75 2.22 -26.89
C ARG A 160 -0.67 1.89 -25.84
N PRO A 161 -0.05 2.89 -25.20
CA PRO A 161 0.03 4.30 -25.61
C PRO A 161 0.91 4.48 -26.87
N CYS A 162 0.68 5.56 -27.63
CA CYS A 162 1.64 6.01 -28.63
C CYS A 162 2.88 6.61 -27.94
N LYS A 163 3.98 6.76 -28.67
CA LYS A 163 5.23 7.33 -28.10
C LYS A 163 5.05 8.72 -27.47
N HIS A 164 4.14 9.55 -27.98
CA HIS A 164 3.91 10.91 -27.47
C HIS A 164 3.15 10.90 -26.13
N ALA A 165 2.10 10.06 -26.03
CA ALA A 165 1.36 9.91 -24.78
C ALA A 165 2.23 9.22 -23.71
N ALA A 166 3.03 8.23 -24.10
CA ALA A 166 4.03 7.64 -23.23
C ALA A 166 5.05 8.69 -22.75
N ALA A 167 5.55 9.56 -23.64
CA ALA A 167 6.47 10.63 -23.27
C ALA A 167 5.87 11.60 -22.23
N LEU A 168 4.59 11.95 -22.38
CA LEU A 168 3.87 12.75 -21.40
C LEU A 168 3.79 12.03 -20.04
N CYS A 169 3.40 10.75 -20.01
CA CYS A 169 3.39 9.98 -18.76
C CYS A 169 4.76 9.91 -18.10
N PHE A 170 5.84 9.74 -18.87
CA PHE A 170 7.20 9.78 -18.34
C PHE A 170 7.49 11.12 -17.65
N GLN A 171 7.20 12.26 -18.29
CA GLN A 171 7.43 13.56 -17.68
C GLN A 171 6.55 13.81 -16.44
N VAL A 172 5.30 13.32 -16.45
CA VAL A 172 4.43 13.41 -15.27
C VAL A 172 5.03 12.68 -14.08
N ALA A 173 5.70 11.54 -14.27
CA ALA A 173 6.38 10.84 -13.19
C ALA A 173 7.44 11.73 -12.49
N ARG A 174 8.14 12.57 -13.25
CA ARG A 174 9.10 13.54 -12.69
C ARG A 174 8.41 14.68 -11.95
N LEU A 175 7.25 15.13 -12.43
CA LEU A 175 6.44 16.10 -11.69
C LEU A 175 5.97 15.52 -10.36
N LEU A 176 5.58 14.24 -10.37
CA LEU A 176 5.19 13.52 -9.17
C LEU A 176 6.37 13.38 -8.21
N ASP A 177 7.56 12.98 -8.67
CA ASP A 177 8.76 12.88 -7.83
C ASP A 177 9.07 14.18 -7.08
N ALA A 178 8.93 15.32 -7.77
CA ALA A 178 9.18 16.64 -7.19
C ALA A 178 8.06 17.09 -6.23
N ASP A 179 6.81 16.72 -6.50
CA ASP A 179 5.67 17.18 -5.72
C ASP A 179 4.48 16.20 -5.77
N PRO A 180 4.20 15.43 -4.70
CA PRO A 180 3.08 14.50 -4.65
C PRO A 180 1.71 15.21 -4.65
N PHE A 181 1.64 16.53 -4.42
CA PHE A 181 0.36 17.26 -4.58
C PHE A 181 -0.13 17.29 -6.02
N VAL A 182 0.74 17.03 -7.00
CA VAL A 182 0.31 16.83 -8.39
C VAL A 182 -0.61 15.61 -8.52
N LEU A 183 -0.36 14.55 -7.74
CA LEU A 183 -1.23 13.37 -7.64
C LEU A 183 -2.58 13.73 -7.02
N LEU A 184 -2.56 14.49 -5.93
CA LEU A 184 -3.78 14.92 -5.23
C LEU A 184 -4.63 15.83 -6.13
N LEU A 185 -3.98 16.71 -6.89
CA LEU A 185 -4.61 17.57 -7.88
C LEU A 185 -5.32 16.78 -8.99
N MET A 186 -4.62 15.84 -9.64
CA MET A 186 -5.25 15.01 -10.66
C MET A 186 -6.35 14.11 -10.09
N ARG A 187 -6.33 13.83 -8.78
CA ARG A 187 -7.41 13.11 -8.08
C ARG A 187 -8.57 13.99 -7.63
N GLY A 188 -8.47 15.32 -7.72
CA GLY A 188 -9.61 16.22 -7.63
C GLY A 188 -9.50 17.39 -6.66
N ARG A 189 -8.42 17.51 -5.88
CA ARG A 189 -8.27 18.59 -4.88
C ARG A 189 -6.96 19.34 -5.06
N GLY A 190 -7.05 20.67 -5.06
CA GLY A 190 -5.87 21.53 -5.13
C GLY A 190 -5.09 21.53 -3.81
N GLU A 191 -3.86 22.04 -3.85
CA GLU A 191 -2.96 22.04 -2.69
C GLU A 191 -3.49 22.90 -1.54
N ARG A 192 -3.96 24.13 -1.83
CA ARG A 192 -4.48 25.01 -0.77
C ARG A 192 -5.77 24.47 -0.19
N GLU A 193 -6.68 24.00 -1.04
CA GLU A 193 -7.93 23.36 -0.63
C GLU A 193 -7.67 22.20 0.34
N LEU A 194 -6.67 21.36 0.04
CA LEU A 194 -6.29 20.21 0.85
C LEU A 194 -5.64 20.63 2.18
N LEU A 195 -4.67 21.54 2.14
CA LEU A 195 -3.97 22.02 3.34
C LEU A 195 -4.92 22.74 4.31
N ASP A 196 -5.86 23.53 3.78
CA ASP A 196 -6.89 24.20 4.59
C ASP A 196 -7.84 23.19 5.24
N ALA A 197 -8.23 22.15 4.51
CA ALA A 197 -9.08 21.09 5.05
C ALA A 197 -8.39 20.30 6.17
N LEU A 198 -7.12 19.93 5.97
CA LEU A 198 -6.31 19.23 6.98
C LEU A 198 -6.07 20.09 8.21
N SER A 199 -5.76 21.37 8.03
CA SER A 199 -5.56 22.31 9.15
C SER A 199 -6.82 22.44 10.01
N ARG A 200 -8.00 22.52 9.38
CA ARG A 200 -9.29 22.54 10.11
C ARG A 200 -9.54 21.24 10.89
N ARG A 201 -9.26 20.08 10.29
CA ARG A 201 -9.46 18.78 10.95
C ARG A 201 -8.50 18.58 12.12
N ASN A 202 -7.23 18.90 11.95
CA ASN A 202 -6.24 18.84 13.02
C ASN A 202 -6.62 19.75 14.19
N ALA A 203 -7.03 21.01 13.92
CA ALA A 203 -7.51 21.91 14.97
C ALA A 203 -8.73 21.35 15.72
N ALA A 204 -9.64 20.69 15.02
CA ALA A 204 -10.80 20.04 15.64
C ALA A 204 -10.42 18.84 16.51
N LEU A 205 -9.43 18.03 16.08
CA LEU A 205 -8.91 16.90 16.86
C LEU A 205 -8.21 17.37 18.13
N THR A 206 -7.31 18.34 18.04
CA THR A 206 -6.64 18.94 19.22
C THR A 206 -7.64 19.55 20.18
N ALA A 207 -8.69 20.20 19.68
CA ALA A 207 -9.75 20.75 20.55
C ALA A 207 -10.59 19.67 21.25
N ARG A 208 -10.76 18.49 20.64
CA ARG A 208 -11.43 17.33 21.27
C ARG A 208 -10.53 16.70 22.32
N GLU A 209 -9.26 16.43 21.99
CA GLU A 209 -8.28 15.90 22.95
C GLU A 209 -8.14 16.79 24.19
N ALA A 210 -8.13 18.13 24.01
CA ALA A 210 -8.10 19.08 25.10
C ALA A 210 -9.37 19.07 25.96
N ARG A 211 -10.54 18.75 25.40
CA ARG A 211 -11.80 18.58 26.15
C ARG A 211 -11.81 17.25 26.90
N ASP A 212 -11.26 16.20 26.30
CA ASP A 212 -11.20 14.86 26.88
C ASP A 212 -10.13 14.76 28.00
N HIS A 213 -9.03 15.53 27.87
CA HIS A 213 -7.97 15.67 28.88
C HIS A 213 -8.22 16.81 29.88
N ALA A 214 -9.29 17.60 29.72
CA ALA A 214 -9.67 18.55 30.75
C ALA A 214 -10.05 17.74 32.01
N PRO A 215 -9.34 17.91 33.14
CA PRO A 215 -9.78 17.27 34.37
C PRO A 215 -11.21 17.74 34.64
N ALA A 216 -12.06 16.83 35.12
CA ALA A 216 -13.38 17.18 35.63
C ALA A 216 -13.17 18.11 36.84
N ALA A 217 -12.93 19.39 36.59
CA ALA A 217 -12.96 20.44 37.58
C ALA A 217 -14.38 20.39 38.12
N GLY A 218 -14.50 19.84 39.33
CA GLY A 218 -15.76 19.67 40.01
C GLY A 218 -16.55 20.97 39.93
N ARG A 219 -17.82 20.86 39.47
CA ARG A 219 -18.81 21.90 39.71
C ARG A 219 -18.65 22.35 41.17
N PRO A 220 -18.36 23.62 41.48
CA PRO A 220 -18.38 24.05 42.86
C PRO A 220 -19.78 23.77 43.40
N ALA A 221 -19.85 22.97 44.47
CA ALA A 221 -21.09 22.71 45.16
C ALA A 221 -21.69 24.06 45.60
N PRO A 222 -23.02 24.26 45.49
CA PRO A 222 -23.63 25.49 45.96
C PRO A 222 -23.36 25.65 47.45
N TYR A 223 -22.71 26.77 47.78
CA TYR A 223 -22.37 27.21 49.13
C TYR A 223 -23.60 27.14 50.05
N ARG A 224 -23.64 26.15 50.95
CA ARG A 224 -24.62 26.12 52.05
C ARG A 224 -23.99 26.83 53.24
N ARG A 225 -24.46 28.06 53.48
CA ARG A 225 -24.11 28.89 54.64
C ARG A 225 -24.66 28.23 55.90
N GLY A 226 -23.78 27.77 56.79
CA GLY A 226 -24.09 27.35 58.16
C GLY A 226 -23.24 28.17 59.14
N PRO A 227 -23.78 28.57 60.31
CA PRO A 227 -23.19 29.59 61.17
C PRO A 227 -22.01 29.04 61.97
N GLY A 228 -21.02 29.91 62.18
CA GLY A 228 -19.78 29.56 62.85
C GLY A 228 -19.88 29.52 64.38
N THR A 229 -18.99 28.72 64.94
CA THR A 229 -18.26 28.90 66.20
C THR A 229 -16.97 28.08 65.98
N GLY A 230 -15.78 28.66 65.87
CA GLY A 230 -15.03 29.31 66.95
C GLY A 230 -13.95 28.33 67.42
N GLY A 231 -12.68 28.55 67.05
CA GLY A 231 -11.53 27.82 67.59
C GLY A 231 -10.37 27.58 66.62
N GLU A 232 -9.43 28.51 66.58
CA GLU A 232 -8.01 28.30 66.22
C GLU A 232 -7.18 28.49 67.50
N PRO A 233 -5.86 28.21 67.53
CA PRO A 233 -5.08 27.18 66.82
C PRO A 233 -4.04 26.49 67.75
N GLN A 234 -3.36 25.43 67.30
CA GLN A 234 -1.94 25.26 67.67
C GLN A 234 -1.15 24.31 66.78
N ALA A 235 0.09 24.74 66.54
CA ALA A 235 1.14 24.18 65.71
C ALA A 235 2.05 23.21 66.50
N ALA A 236 2.75 22.35 65.75
CA ALA A 236 4.08 21.77 65.99
C ALA A 236 4.24 20.58 65.01
N ASP A 237 5.38 20.20 64.48
CA ASP A 237 6.68 20.80 64.21
C ASP A 237 7.31 19.86 63.16
N ALA A 238 8.19 20.41 62.33
CA ALA A 238 9.03 19.65 61.42
C ALA A 238 10.27 19.16 62.19
N GLU A 239 10.75 17.94 61.91
CA GLU A 239 12.20 17.70 61.88
C GLU A 239 12.57 16.48 61.03
N GLN A 240 13.61 16.71 60.23
CA GLN A 240 14.30 15.78 59.34
C GLN A 240 15.22 14.89 60.17
N ASP A 241 15.49 13.66 59.72
CA ASP A 241 16.89 13.23 59.76
C ASP A 241 17.24 12.19 58.69
N SER A 242 18.41 12.43 58.11
CA SER A 242 19.07 11.69 57.06
C SER A 242 20.04 10.67 57.66
N ALA A 243 20.25 9.51 57.01
CA ALA A 243 21.59 8.94 56.84
C ALA A 243 21.54 7.68 55.95
N ALA A 244 22.41 7.70 54.94
CA ALA A 244 22.83 6.56 54.16
C ALA A 244 23.85 5.71 54.94
N ALA A 245 23.85 4.39 54.73
CA ALA A 245 25.02 3.55 54.97
C ALA A 245 25.04 2.36 54.01
N SER A 246 26.00 2.39 53.10
CA SER A 246 26.44 1.34 52.20
C SER A 246 27.32 0.33 52.96
N GLY A 247 26.99 -0.96 52.85
CA GLY A 247 27.81 -2.07 53.37
C GLY A 247 28.41 -2.88 52.22
N GLY A 248 29.71 -2.69 51.97
CA GLY A 248 30.51 -3.53 51.07
C GLY A 248 30.99 -4.81 51.78
N VAL A 249 31.01 -5.92 51.05
CA VAL A 249 31.51 -7.24 51.49
C VAL A 249 32.99 -7.37 51.12
N PRO A 250 33.91 -7.72 52.03
CA PRO A 250 35.28 -8.07 51.66
C PRO A 250 35.37 -9.52 51.17
N GLY A 251 36.07 -9.71 50.05
CA GLY A 251 36.43 -11.01 49.50
C GLY A 251 37.63 -11.64 50.22
N GLU A 252 37.51 -12.93 50.51
CA GLU A 252 38.56 -13.77 51.06
C GLU A 252 39.46 -14.29 49.92
N GLN A 253 40.78 -14.11 50.03
CA GLN A 253 41.76 -14.76 49.15
C GLN A 253 42.10 -16.18 49.66
N PRO A 254 42.29 -17.19 48.78
CA PRO A 254 42.52 -18.56 49.19
C PRO A 254 44.00 -18.89 49.45
N THR A 255 44.25 -19.67 50.50
CA THR A 255 45.54 -20.25 50.88
C THR A 255 45.93 -21.45 50.00
N PRO A 256 47.23 -21.66 49.66
CA PRO A 256 47.68 -22.78 48.83
C PRO A 256 47.95 -24.02 49.68
N GLY A 257 47.30 -25.15 49.37
CA GLY A 257 47.60 -26.43 50.01
C GLY A 257 46.53 -27.52 49.96
N GLU A 258 45.45 -27.36 49.19
CA GLU A 258 44.37 -28.34 49.13
C GLU A 258 44.49 -29.20 47.85
N PRO A 259 44.38 -30.55 47.92
CA PRO A 259 44.46 -31.40 46.73
C PRO A 259 43.36 -31.00 45.74
N PRO A 260 43.57 -31.13 44.41
CA PRO A 260 42.60 -30.69 43.43
C PRO A 260 41.28 -31.40 43.70
N SER A 261 40.28 -30.63 44.12
CA SER A 261 38.95 -31.16 44.38
C SER A 261 38.48 -31.88 43.13
N ARG A 262 38.15 -33.16 43.27
CA ARG A 262 37.72 -34.01 42.17
C ARG A 262 36.39 -33.43 41.66
N GLY A 263 36.46 -32.59 40.63
CA GLY A 263 35.30 -31.92 40.07
C GLY A 263 34.21 -32.93 39.70
N VAL A 264 32.97 -32.66 40.09
CA VAL A 264 31.82 -33.45 39.67
C VAL A 264 31.44 -33.00 38.25
N PRO A 265 31.21 -33.93 37.30
CA PRO A 265 30.69 -33.57 35.98
C PRO A 265 29.43 -32.70 36.11
N ALA A 266 29.36 -31.58 35.39
CA ALA A 266 28.25 -30.62 35.49
C ALA A 266 26.87 -31.27 35.32
N ARG A 267 26.77 -32.28 34.43
CA ARG A 267 25.54 -33.07 34.24
C ARG A 267 25.08 -33.80 35.50
N SER A 268 26.01 -34.32 36.31
CA SER A 268 25.73 -35.06 37.55
C SER A 268 25.37 -34.09 38.68
N ALA A 269 26.03 -32.94 38.75
CA ALA A 269 25.69 -31.89 39.70
C ALA A 269 24.30 -31.28 39.42
N LEU A 270 23.87 -31.24 38.15
CA LEU A 270 22.57 -30.69 37.73
C LEU A 270 21.45 -31.74 37.65
N ALA A 271 21.76 -33.04 37.74
CA ALA A 271 20.78 -34.12 37.58
C ALA A 271 19.71 -34.14 38.69
N GLY A 272 20.10 -33.79 39.92
CA GLY A 272 19.21 -33.81 41.09
C GLY A 272 18.66 -32.44 41.50
N ARG A 273 18.93 -31.38 40.73
CA ARG A 273 18.47 -30.04 41.10
C ARG A 273 16.98 -29.91 40.78
N PRO A 274 16.09 -29.74 41.77
CA PRO A 274 14.69 -29.47 41.51
C PRO A 274 14.62 -28.20 40.66
N ARG A 275 14.16 -28.35 39.42
CA ARG A 275 13.98 -27.20 38.53
C ARG A 275 12.79 -26.41 39.07
N PRO A 276 12.91 -25.08 39.23
CA PRO A 276 11.75 -24.28 39.55
C PRO A 276 10.67 -24.52 38.47
N PRO A 277 9.38 -24.43 38.83
CA PRO A 277 8.32 -24.48 37.82
C PRO A 277 8.60 -23.41 36.76
N LEU A 278 8.29 -23.73 35.50
CA LEU A 278 8.41 -22.74 34.44
C LEU A 278 7.58 -21.50 34.81
N PRO A 279 8.08 -20.28 34.55
CA PRO A 279 7.26 -19.10 34.73
C PRO A 279 5.99 -19.23 33.87
N PRO A 280 4.87 -18.63 34.28
CA PRO A 280 3.67 -18.61 33.46
C PRO A 280 4.03 -18.07 32.06
N PRO A 281 3.42 -18.60 30.98
CA PRO A 281 3.69 -18.14 29.63
C PRO A 281 3.43 -16.64 29.55
N LEU A 282 4.31 -15.94 28.81
CA LEU A 282 4.15 -14.51 28.59
C LEU A 282 2.79 -14.23 27.94
N PRO A 283 2.10 -13.14 28.33
CA PRO A 283 0.87 -12.75 27.67
C PRO A 283 1.15 -12.49 26.19
N LEU A 284 0.27 -13.00 25.32
CA LEU A 284 0.34 -12.73 23.90
C LEU A 284 0.18 -11.21 23.68
N PRO A 285 1.11 -10.55 22.96
CA PRO A 285 0.96 -9.14 22.64
C PRO A 285 -0.28 -8.91 21.77
N PRO A 286 -0.93 -7.73 21.87
CA PRO A 286 -2.14 -7.43 21.10
C PRO A 286 -1.90 -7.33 19.58
N GLN A 287 -0.64 -7.12 19.16
CA GLN A 287 -0.24 -6.98 17.77
C GLN A 287 1.09 -7.71 17.54
N PRO A 288 1.41 -8.09 16.28
CA PRO A 288 2.73 -8.58 15.92
C PRO A 288 3.84 -7.60 16.30
N GLY A 289 5.00 -8.15 16.68
CA GLY A 289 6.19 -7.34 16.95
C GLY A 289 6.67 -6.63 15.67
N ARG A 290 7.25 -5.43 15.83
CA ARG A 290 7.90 -4.71 14.74
C ARG A 290 9.42 -4.93 14.82
N PRO A 291 10.07 -5.39 13.75
CA PRO A 291 11.52 -5.51 13.73
C PRO A 291 12.17 -4.13 13.91
N PRO A 292 13.37 -4.05 14.51
CA PRO A 292 14.14 -2.81 14.55
C PRO A 292 14.58 -2.44 13.12
N ALA A 293 14.69 -1.13 12.85
CA ALA A 293 15.30 -0.66 11.61
C ALA A 293 16.74 -1.17 11.54
N LEU A 294 17.08 -1.87 10.47
CA LEU A 294 18.42 -2.42 10.26
C LEU A 294 19.27 -1.35 9.56
N PRO A 295 20.49 -1.05 10.06
CA PRO A 295 21.35 -0.07 9.41
C PRO A 295 21.81 -0.59 8.04
N ASP A 296 21.93 0.33 7.08
CA ASP A 296 22.55 0.04 5.79
C ASP A 296 24.01 -0.39 6.02
N GLY A 297 24.34 -1.64 5.66
CA GLY A 297 25.68 -2.19 5.76
C GLY A 297 26.31 -2.35 4.39
N ASP A 298 27.52 -1.80 4.20
CA ASP A 298 28.30 -2.03 2.99
C ASP A 298 28.61 -3.53 2.81
N GLY A 299 28.39 -4.06 1.61
CA GLY A 299 28.77 -5.43 1.24
C GLY A 299 27.77 -6.53 1.62
N LEU A 300 26.55 -6.19 2.05
CA LEU A 300 25.48 -7.19 2.23
C LEU A 300 25.04 -7.76 0.87
N PRO A 301 24.79 -9.08 0.75
CA PRO A 301 24.33 -9.71 -0.48
C PRO A 301 22.83 -9.48 -0.76
N PHE A 302 22.14 -8.72 0.10
CA PHE A 302 20.72 -8.41 0.01
C PHE A 302 20.43 -7.01 0.56
N ASP A 303 19.32 -6.44 0.13
CA ASP A 303 18.82 -5.13 0.55
C ASP A 303 18.31 -5.15 2.01
N PRO A 304 18.74 -4.23 2.89
CA PRO A 304 18.28 -4.15 4.29
C PRO A 304 16.76 -4.05 4.44
N ALA A 305 16.07 -3.31 3.54
CA ALA A 305 14.62 -3.19 3.56
C ALA A 305 13.92 -4.53 3.25
N THR A 306 14.54 -5.37 2.41
CA THR A 306 14.06 -6.74 2.16
C THR A 306 14.16 -7.61 3.42
N LEU A 307 15.23 -7.46 4.21
CA LEU A 307 15.38 -8.21 5.47
C LEU A 307 14.39 -7.72 6.55
N GLU A 308 14.18 -6.42 6.67
CA GLU A 308 13.17 -5.85 7.56
C GLU A 308 11.76 -6.35 7.20
N PHE A 309 11.43 -6.40 5.90
CA PHE A 309 10.18 -6.98 5.42
C PHE A 309 10.01 -8.45 5.83
N LEU A 310 11.02 -9.28 5.58
CA LEU A 310 10.98 -10.71 5.95
C LEU A 310 10.83 -10.90 7.46
N ALA A 311 11.47 -10.05 8.26
CA ALA A 311 11.35 -10.08 9.72
C ALA A 311 9.94 -9.68 10.20
N ALA A 312 9.33 -8.66 9.58
CA ALA A 312 7.97 -8.23 9.90
C ALA A 312 6.93 -9.31 9.57
N ASP A 313 7.05 -9.93 8.39
CA ASP A 313 6.17 -11.01 7.95
C ASP A 313 6.37 -12.30 8.78
N ALA A 314 7.60 -12.60 9.23
CA ALA A 314 7.85 -13.66 10.21
C ALA A 314 7.20 -13.38 11.57
N ALA A 315 7.28 -12.14 12.07
CA ALA A 315 6.64 -11.73 13.32
C ALA A 315 5.10 -11.83 13.24
N ALA A 316 4.52 -11.44 12.11
CA ALA A 316 3.08 -11.58 11.85
C ALA A 316 2.63 -13.05 11.85
N ARG A 317 3.39 -13.95 11.20
CA ARG A 317 3.10 -15.38 11.23
C ARG A 317 3.22 -15.98 12.62
N ALA A 318 4.28 -15.64 13.35
CA ALA A 318 4.48 -16.13 14.72
C ALA A 318 3.32 -15.71 15.64
N HIS A 319 2.86 -14.46 15.51
CA HIS A 319 1.68 -13.96 16.24
C HIS A 319 0.41 -14.72 15.88
N ALA A 320 0.16 -14.98 14.59
CA ALA A 320 -1.00 -15.76 14.14
C ALA A 320 -0.95 -17.22 14.65
N CYS A 321 0.22 -17.88 14.60
CA CYS A 321 0.41 -19.22 15.17
C CYS A 321 0.14 -19.24 16.68
N ALA A 322 0.68 -18.27 17.42
CA ALA A 322 0.48 -18.18 18.86
C ALA A 322 -0.98 -17.85 19.23
N THR A 323 -1.68 -17.07 18.40
CA THR A 323 -3.12 -16.82 18.53
C THR A 323 -3.93 -18.10 18.30
N ALA A 324 -3.65 -18.82 17.21
CA ALA A 324 -4.34 -20.07 16.87
C ALA A 324 -4.14 -21.16 17.94
N ALA A 325 -2.94 -21.27 18.51
CA ALA A 325 -2.63 -22.20 19.58
C ALA A 325 -3.38 -21.93 20.90
N ARG A 326 -3.97 -20.74 21.09
CA ARG A 326 -4.77 -20.40 22.28
C ARG A 326 -6.24 -20.78 22.16
N THR A 327 -6.73 -21.14 20.98
CA THR A 327 -8.11 -21.58 20.78
C THR A 327 -8.18 -23.07 21.07
N PRO A 328 -8.69 -23.52 22.25
CA PRO A 328 -8.75 -24.93 22.55
C PRO A 328 -9.84 -25.55 21.69
N GLY A 329 -9.47 -26.42 20.75
CA GLY A 329 -10.42 -27.36 20.17
C GLY A 329 -10.86 -28.37 21.26
N PRO A 330 -12.10 -28.87 21.24
CA PRO A 330 -12.51 -29.91 22.19
C PRO A 330 -11.68 -31.18 21.95
N GLY A 331 -10.89 -31.60 22.95
CA GLY A 331 -10.34 -32.97 23.04
C GLY A 331 -8.92 -33.22 22.51
N THR A 332 -8.00 -32.26 22.55
CA THR A 332 -6.68 -32.42 21.90
C THR A 332 -5.50 -32.34 22.85
N GLU A 333 -5.34 -33.40 23.64
CA GLU A 333 -4.07 -33.78 24.24
C GLU A 333 -3.17 -34.27 23.09
N HIS A 334 -2.07 -33.55 22.80
CA HIS A 334 -1.12 -33.84 21.69
C HIS A 334 -1.51 -33.47 20.24
N LEU A 335 -1.92 -32.22 19.98
CA LEU A 335 -1.87 -31.69 18.61
C LEU A 335 -0.57 -30.92 18.35
N ALA A 336 0.15 -31.34 17.32
CA ALA A 336 1.13 -30.51 16.64
C ALA A 336 0.49 -29.15 16.37
N VAL A 337 1.21 -28.06 16.68
CA VAL A 337 0.78 -26.71 16.32
C VAL A 337 0.69 -26.65 14.79
N HIS A 338 -0.50 -26.86 14.25
CA HIS A 338 -0.74 -26.70 12.82
C HIS A 338 -0.62 -25.21 12.54
N SER A 339 0.45 -24.83 11.83
CA SER A 339 0.57 -23.49 11.29
C SER A 339 -0.69 -23.18 10.49
N PRO A 340 -1.35 -22.02 10.73
CA PRO A 340 -2.47 -21.59 9.90
C PRO A 340 -2.02 -21.27 8.47
N PHE A 341 -0.71 -21.24 8.22
CA PHE A 341 -0.11 -21.08 6.90
C PHE A 341 0.32 -22.45 6.37
N PRO A 342 -0.24 -22.92 5.24
CA PRO A 342 0.25 -24.12 4.57
C PRO A 342 1.68 -23.90 4.09
N ALA A 343 2.49 -24.96 4.07
CA ALA A 343 3.81 -24.91 3.45
C ALA A 343 3.62 -24.75 1.94
N LEU A 344 4.03 -23.61 1.41
CA LEU A 344 3.96 -23.31 -0.02
C LEU A 344 5.27 -23.69 -0.72
N PRO A 345 5.22 -24.17 -1.98
CA PRO A 345 6.40 -24.28 -2.82
C PRO A 345 7.16 -22.95 -2.90
N PRO A 346 8.50 -22.95 -3.06
CA PRO A 346 9.30 -21.72 -3.02
C PRO A 346 8.81 -20.62 -3.97
N TRP A 347 8.32 -20.99 -5.16
CA TRP A 347 7.74 -20.05 -6.12
C TRP A 347 6.48 -19.39 -5.59
N GLU A 348 5.53 -20.18 -5.09
CA GLU A 348 4.26 -19.67 -4.58
C GLU A 348 4.47 -18.83 -3.31
N ASP A 349 5.38 -19.25 -2.44
CA ASP A 349 5.73 -18.48 -1.25
C ASP A 349 6.40 -17.15 -1.60
N ALA A 350 7.29 -17.13 -2.60
CA ALA A 350 7.90 -15.91 -3.08
C ALA A 350 6.86 -14.95 -3.70
N ILE A 351 5.90 -15.47 -4.46
CA ILE A 351 4.81 -14.66 -5.02
C ILE A 351 3.88 -14.15 -3.91
N ARG A 352 3.54 -14.98 -2.92
CA ARG A 352 2.80 -14.57 -1.73
C ARG A 352 3.50 -13.40 -1.04
N LEU A 353 4.77 -13.60 -0.65
CA LEU A 353 5.58 -12.61 0.04
C LEU A 353 5.61 -11.31 -0.75
N THR A 354 5.92 -11.38 -2.04
CA THR A 354 6.00 -10.22 -2.93
C THR A 354 4.65 -9.51 -3.07
N ALA A 355 3.56 -10.26 -3.18
CA ALA A 355 2.21 -9.72 -3.30
C ALA A 355 1.75 -9.00 -2.03
N THR A 356 2.12 -9.52 -0.84
CA THR A 356 1.77 -8.96 0.47
C THR A 356 2.71 -7.85 0.94
N ALA A 357 3.99 -7.90 0.56
CA ALA A 357 5.04 -6.95 0.97
C ALA A 357 4.85 -5.54 0.41
N HIS A 358 4.36 -5.47 -0.83
CA HIS A 358 4.43 -4.26 -1.63
C HIS A 358 3.10 -4.00 -2.30
N PRO A 359 2.04 -3.58 -1.57
CA PRO A 359 0.71 -3.29 -2.13
C PRO A 359 0.77 -2.40 -3.38
N THR A 360 1.81 -1.57 -3.46
CA THR A 360 2.26 -0.82 -4.63
C THR A 360 2.84 -1.76 -5.72
N ALA A 361 2.01 -2.54 -6.42
CA ALA A 361 2.32 -3.47 -7.54
C ALA A 361 3.61 -3.21 -8.36
N GLY A 362 4.80 -3.67 -7.93
CA GLY A 362 6.05 -3.42 -8.69
C GLY A 362 6.58 -1.98 -8.62
N LEU A 363 5.82 -1.07 -8.03
CA LEU A 363 5.86 0.39 -8.18
C LEU A 363 7.09 1.09 -7.59
N THR A 364 8.08 0.39 -7.05
CA THR A 364 9.26 1.02 -6.43
C THR A 364 10.54 0.47 -7.04
N ALA A 365 11.64 1.22 -6.98
CA ALA A 365 12.96 0.71 -7.39
C ALA A 365 13.28 -0.64 -6.72
N THR A 366 12.95 -0.75 -5.44
CA THR A 366 13.10 -1.94 -4.60
C THR A 366 12.22 -3.09 -5.08
N THR A 367 10.95 -2.83 -5.39
CA THR A 367 10.03 -3.88 -5.88
C THR A 367 10.40 -4.35 -7.29
N ARG A 368 10.90 -3.48 -8.18
CA ARG A 368 11.43 -3.88 -9.50
C ARG A 368 12.73 -4.66 -9.39
N ALA A 369 13.60 -4.31 -8.44
CA ALA A 369 14.79 -5.12 -8.15
C ALA A 369 14.37 -6.51 -7.67
N LEU A 370 13.44 -6.56 -6.71
CA LEU A 370 12.87 -7.81 -6.21
C LEU A 370 12.25 -8.66 -7.32
N TYR A 371 11.47 -8.08 -8.25
CA TYR A 371 10.88 -8.83 -9.37
C TYR A 371 11.95 -9.37 -10.31
N ARG A 372 13.02 -8.59 -10.60
CA ARG A 372 14.15 -9.06 -11.41
C ARG A 372 14.92 -10.18 -10.72
N ASP A 373 15.17 -10.04 -9.43
CA ASP A 373 15.93 -11.01 -8.66
C ASP A 373 15.13 -12.31 -8.52
N LEU A 374 13.82 -12.20 -8.28
CA LEU A 374 12.92 -13.36 -8.25
C LEU A 374 12.80 -14.02 -9.63
N ALA A 375 12.67 -13.23 -10.70
CA ALA A 375 12.65 -13.72 -12.07
C ALA A 375 13.95 -14.48 -12.40
N ALA A 376 15.11 -13.92 -12.05
CA ALA A 376 16.40 -14.55 -12.25
C ALA A 376 16.55 -15.84 -11.43
N ALA A 377 16.14 -15.83 -10.15
CA ALA A 377 16.21 -16.99 -9.27
C ALA A 377 15.26 -18.14 -9.68
N THR A 378 14.16 -17.82 -10.36
CA THR A 378 13.12 -18.79 -10.74
C THR A 378 13.15 -19.17 -12.22
N GLY A 379 14.07 -18.60 -13.00
CA GLY A 379 14.16 -18.82 -14.45
C GLY A 379 12.94 -18.29 -15.23
N ARG A 380 12.30 -17.25 -14.72
CA ARG A 380 11.09 -16.63 -15.29
C ARG A 380 11.39 -15.20 -15.75
N THR A 381 10.43 -14.59 -16.45
CA THR A 381 10.54 -13.15 -16.78
C THR A 381 9.97 -12.29 -15.65
N PRO A 382 10.40 -11.02 -15.52
CA PRO A 382 9.76 -10.08 -14.61
C PRO A 382 8.25 -9.91 -14.90
N THR A 383 7.83 -10.06 -16.15
CA THR A 383 6.42 -10.04 -16.55
C THR A 383 5.64 -11.23 -15.97
N ASP A 384 6.24 -12.43 -15.98
CA ASP A 384 5.61 -13.62 -15.36
C ASP A 384 5.44 -13.43 -13.85
N VAL A 385 6.45 -12.84 -13.20
CA VAL A 385 6.38 -12.48 -11.77
C VAL A 385 5.27 -11.46 -11.52
N ALA A 386 5.20 -10.40 -12.32
CA ALA A 386 4.16 -9.38 -12.19
C ALA A 386 2.75 -9.95 -12.38
N ARG A 387 2.57 -10.81 -13.40
CA ARG A 387 1.31 -11.47 -13.70
C ARG A 387 0.90 -12.44 -12.57
N ALA A 388 1.86 -13.18 -12.01
CA ALA A 388 1.65 -14.06 -10.86
C ALA A 388 1.28 -13.28 -9.58
N VAL A 389 1.93 -12.15 -9.32
CA VAL A 389 1.57 -11.26 -8.19
C VAL A 389 0.16 -10.69 -8.38
N ALA A 390 -0.20 -10.26 -9.59
CA ALA A 390 -1.55 -9.78 -9.88
C ALA A 390 -2.60 -10.87 -9.65
N ALA A 391 -2.32 -12.11 -10.07
CA ALA A 391 -3.20 -13.26 -9.87
C ALA A 391 -3.35 -13.60 -8.37
N TRP A 392 -2.25 -13.60 -7.62
CA TRP A 392 -2.27 -13.78 -6.17
C TRP A 392 -3.10 -12.70 -5.47
N ARG A 393 -3.10 -11.46 -5.95
CA ARG A 393 -3.94 -10.40 -5.38
C ARG A 393 -5.41 -10.55 -5.70
N GLN A 394 -5.72 -11.12 -6.86
CA GLN A 394 -7.09 -11.32 -7.30
C GLN A 394 -7.81 -12.39 -6.46
N GLY A 395 -7.13 -13.48 -6.09
CA GLY A 395 -7.73 -14.51 -5.22
C GLY A 395 -6.73 -15.48 -4.59
N GLY A 396 -5.58 -14.98 -4.17
CA GLY A 396 -4.59 -15.72 -3.39
C GLY A 396 -4.01 -16.94 -4.13
N PRO A 397 -3.84 -18.07 -3.44
CA PRO A 397 -3.35 -19.31 -4.06
C PRO A 397 -4.18 -19.72 -5.27
N GLU A 398 -5.51 -19.61 -5.19
CA GLU A 398 -6.42 -20.01 -6.27
C GLU A 398 -6.19 -19.16 -7.53
N GLY A 399 -6.03 -17.84 -7.36
CA GLY A 399 -5.70 -16.96 -8.47
C GLY A 399 -4.39 -17.37 -9.18
N LEU A 400 -3.35 -17.74 -8.41
CA LEU A 400 -2.07 -18.18 -8.96
C LEU A 400 -2.17 -19.53 -9.70
N VAL A 401 -2.99 -20.46 -9.21
CA VAL A 401 -3.28 -21.74 -9.89
C VAL A 401 -3.99 -21.49 -11.21
N LEU A 402 -5.07 -20.70 -11.20
CA LEU A 402 -5.88 -20.39 -12.37
C LEU A 402 -5.12 -19.60 -13.43
N LEU A 403 -4.05 -18.90 -13.05
CA LEU A 403 -3.20 -18.19 -14.00
C LEU A 403 -2.55 -19.16 -15.01
N ASN A 404 -2.09 -20.32 -14.53
CA ASN A 404 -1.22 -21.22 -15.30
C ASN A 404 -1.89 -22.54 -15.69
N THR A 405 -2.86 -23.00 -14.91
CA THR A 405 -3.39 -24.36 -15.03
C THR A 405 -4.87 -24.32 -15.42
N PRO A 406 -5.21 -24.58 -16.69
CA PRO A 406 -6.60 -24.81 -17.06
C PRO A 406 -7.07 -26.14 -16.47
N TRP A 407 -8.35 -26.21 -16.12
CA TRP A 407 -8.98 -27.42 -15.61
C TRP A 407 -10.39 -27.58 -16.17
N ASN A 408 -10.97 -28.78 -16.07
CA ASN A 408 -12.31 -29.06 -16.56
C ASN A 408 -13.29 -29.09 -15.39
N PRO A 409 -14.14 -28.07 -15.22
CA PRO A 409 -15.12 -28.06 -14.14
C PRO A 409 -16.16 -29.16 -14.30
N PRO A 410 -16.66 -29.74 -13.19
CA PRO A 410 -17.79 -30.65 -13.24
C PRO A 410 -19.03 -29.90 -13.75
N ALA A 411 -20.01 -30.67 -14.26
CA ALA A 411 -21.27 -30.09 -14.71
C ALA A 411 -21.94 -29.30 -13.56
N GLY A 412 -22.42 -28.08 -13.84
CA GLY A 412 -22.99 -27.24 -12.78
C GLY A 412 -22.89 -25.73 -13.01
N ASP A 413 -22.24 -25.03 -12.07
CA ASP A 413 -22.15 -23.56 -12.05
C ASP A 413 -21.52 -22.99 -13.31
N PHE A 414 -20.47 -23.64 -13.82
CA PHE A 414 -19.82 -23.25 -15.07
C PHE A 414 -20.77 -23.30 -16.27
N ASP A 415 -21.59 -24.35 -16.40
CA ASP A 415 -22.54 -24.50 -17.51
C ASP A 415 -23.65 -23.45 -17.47
N ARG A 416 -24.10 -23.08 -16.25
CA ARG A 416 -25.14 -22.06 -16.04
C ARG A 416 -24.67 -20.65 -16.34
N ALA A 417 -23.37 -20.39 -16.23
CA ALA A 417 -22.82 -19.04 -16.36
C ALA A 417 -23.15 -18.38 -17.70
N ARG A 418 -23.07 -19.12 -18.81
CA ARG A 418 -23.40 -18.57 -20.13
C ARG A 418 -24.86 -18.12 -20.22
N SER A 419 -25.78 -18.91 -19.66
CA SER A 419 -27.19 -18.55 -19.60
C SER A 419 -27.43 -17.34 -18.72
N ALA A 420 -26.71 -17.23 -17.59
CA ALA A 420 -26.78 -16.06 -16.71
C ALA A 420 -26.27 -14.78 -17.38
N LEU A 421 -25.14 -14.85 -18.10
CA LEU A 421 -24.59 -13.73 -18.86
C LEU A 421 -25.56 -13.27 -19.96
N LEU A 422 -26.14 -14.21 -20.72
CA LEU A 422 -27.12 -13.88 -21.76
C LEU A 422 -28.39 -13.27 -21.18
N ALA A 423 -28.87 -13.76 -20.04
CA ALA A 423 -30.06 -13.21 -19.37
C ALA A 423 -29.83 -11.79 -18.83
N ALA A 424 -28.58 -11.39 -18.60
CA ALA A 424 -28.18 -10.05 -18.15
C ALA A 424 -27.80 -9.12 -19.32
N ASP A 425 -28.11 -9.49 -20.57
CA ASP A 425 -27.74 -8.75 -21.78
C ASP A 425 -26.22 -8.50 -21.92
N LEU A 426 -25.39 -9.38 -21.35
CA LEU A 426 -23.93 -9.31 -21.43
C LEU A 426 -23.36 -10.08 -22.64
N PRO A 427 -22.11 -9.77 -23.07
CA PRO A 427 -21.49 -10.42 -24.21
C PRO A 427 -21.47 -11.95 -24.11
N SER A 428 -21.67 -12.61 -25.26
CA SER A 428 -21.61 -14.06 -25.34
C SER A 428 -20.17 -14.55 -25.36
N LEU A 429 -19.76 -15.22 -24.27
CA LEU A 429 -18.41 -15.75 -24.13
C LEU A 429 -18.34 -17.23 -24.59
N ARG A 430 -17.26 -17.59 -25.28
CA ARG A 430 -17.01 -18.95 -25.77
C ARG A 430 -16.37 -19.82 -24.68
N PRO A 431 -16.93 -21.00 -24.35
CA PRO A 431 -16.37 -21.87 -23.33
C PRO A 431 -15.19 -22.69 -23.85
N ARG A 432 -14.15 -22.83 -23.03
CA ARG A 432 -13.04 -23.78 -23.22
C ARG A 432 -12.42 -24.09 -21.84
N HIS A 433 -12.40 -25.36 -21.43
CA HIS A 433 -12.00 -25.75 -20.07
C HIS A 433 -12.80 -24.95 -19.03
N ASN A 434 -12.14 -24.35 -18.05
CA ASN A 434 -12.73 -23.46 -17.06
C ASN A 434 -12.79 -21.99 -17.53
N HIS A 435 -12.59 -21.70 -18.83
CA HIS A 435 -12.56 -20.34 -19.35
C HIS A 435 -13.81 -20.02 -20.17
N LEU A 436 -14.33 -18.80 -20.01
CA LEU A 436 -15.30 -18.17 -20.89
C LEU A 436 -14.62 -16.98 -21.56
N THR A 437 -14.41 -17.02 -22.88
CA THR A 437 -13.56 -16.06 -23.59
C THR A 437 -14.30 -15.36 -24.74
N ASP A 438 -14.14 -14.04 -24.85
CA ASP A 438 -14.44 -13.24 -26.04
C ASP A 438 -13.11 -12.62 -26.54
N PRO A 439 -12.47 -13.23 -27.56
CA PRO A 439 -11.18 -12.77 -28.05
C PRO A 439 -11.29 -11.43 -28.81
N ASP A 440 -12.44 -11.11 -29.39
CA ASP A 440 -12.64 -9.86 -30.14
C ASP A 440 -12.73 -8.66 -29.20
N ARG A 441 -13.17 -8.89 -27.95
CA ARG A 441 -13.17 -7.88 -26.88
C ARG A 441 -11.94 -7.95 -25.99
N GLY A 442 -11.13 -9.00 -26.09
CA GLY A 442 -10.02 -9.24 -25.19
C GLY A 442 -10.49 -9.46 -23.74
N ILE A 443 -11.59 -10.19 -23.55
CA ILE A 443 -12.17 -10.45 -22.23
C ILE A 443 -12.26 -11.96 -21.97
N GLN A 444 -11.89 -12.37 -20.77
CA GLN A 444 -11.99 -13.76 -20.32
C GLN A 444 -12.43 -13.84 -18.86
N LEU A 445 -13.33 -14.76 -18.54
CA LEU A 445 -13.61 -15.17 -17.17
C LEU A 445 -13.04 -16.57 -16.95
N ARG A 446 -12.33 -16.80 -15.84
CA ARG A 446 -11.85 -18.11 -15.42
C ARG A 446 -12.61 -18.58 -14.18
N PHE A 447 -13.12 -19.81 -14.21
CA PHE A 447 -13.81 -20.40 -13.07
C PHE A 447 -12.83 -21.13 -12.17
N GLY A 448 -12.90 -20.82 -10.87
CA GLY A 448 -12.04 -21.35 -9.81
C GLY A 448 -12.57 -22.61 -9.14
N HIS A 449 -11.68 -23.34 -8.47
CA HIS A 449 -12.01 -24.49 -7.62
C HIS A 449 -12.79 -24.06 -6.37
N ASP A 450 -12.73 -22.77 -6.04
CA ASP A 450 -13.47 -22.10 -4.98
C ASP A 450 -14.88 -21.63 -5.41
N SER A 451 -15.33 -22.04 -6.59
CA SER A 451 -16.60 -21.63 -7.21
C SER A 451 -16.74 -20.12 -7.44
N ARG A 452 -15.63 -19.41 -7.68
CA ARG A 452 -15.64 -17.99 -8.04
C ARG A 452 -15.19 -17.77 -9.48
N TRP A 453 -15.55 -16.60 -10.01
CA TRP A 453 -15.22 -16.11 -11.34
C TRP A 453 -14.14 -15.06 -11.28
N TYR A 454 -13.06 -15.34 -11.99
CA TYR A 454 -11.86 -14.52 -12.04
C TYR A 454 -11.81 -13.80 -13.38
N PRO A 455 -12.00 -12.48 -13.40
CA PRO A 455 -11.95 -11.71 -14.65
C PRO A 455 -10.52 -11.46 -15.12
N TYR A 456 -10.32 -11.59 -16.44
CA TYR A 456 -9.06 -11.38 -17.16
C TYR A 456 -9.31 -10.53 -18.40
N GLU A 457 -8.30 -9.73 -18.76
CA GLU A 457 -8.29 -8.90 -19.96
C GLU A 457 -7.04 -9.16 -20.80
N SER A 458 -7.14 -8.97 -22.11
CA SER A 458 -6.01 -8.97 -23.04
C SER A 458 -6.29 -7.93 -24.14
N GLU A 459 -5.32 -7.67 -25.01
CA GLU A 459 -5.67 -7.01 -26.27
C GLU A 459 -6.63 -7.88 -27.09
N PRO A 460 -7.57 -7.26 -27.81
CA PRO A 460 -8.35 -7.97 -28.83
C PRO A 460 -7.46 -8.81 -29.77
N GLY A 461 -7.65 -10.13 -29.74
CA GLY A 461 -6.89 -11.09 -30.53
C GLY A 461 -5.52 -11.49 -29.99
N ALA A 462 -5.09 -11.01 -28.82
CA ALA A 462 -3.86 -11.45 -28.15
C ALA A 462 -4.13 -12.50 -27.07
N GLU A 463 -3.16 -13.39 -26.86
CA GLU A 463 -3.20 -14.46 -25.85
C GLU A 463 -2.54 -14.05 -24.52
N ASP A 464 -2.14 -12.78 -24.38
CA ASP A 464 -1.53 -12.24 -23.16
C ASP A 464 -2.59 -11.80 -22.15
N TRP A 465 -3.21 -12.79 -21.49
CA TRP A 465 -4.26 -12.59 -20.50
C TRP A 465 -3.72 -12.09 -19.14
N TRP A 466 -4.26 -10.98 -18.65
CA TRP A 466 -3.91 -10.37 -17.36
C TRP A 466 -5.09 -10.40 -16.38
N PRO A 467 -4.85 -10.74 -15.10
CA PRO A 467 -5.86 -10.63 -14.05
C PRO A 467 -6.40 -9.20 -13.94
N ALA A 468 -7.72 -9.03 -14.05
CA ALA A 468 -8.35 -7.71 -14.11
C ALA A 468 -9.66 -7.70 -13.33
N GLY A 469 -9.68 -7.13 -12.12
CA GLY A 469 -10.90 -7.11 -11.28
C GLY A 469 -10.82 -8.05 -10.09
N PRO A 470 -11.67 -7.85 -9.06
CA PRO A 470 -11.81 -8.82 -7.98
C PRO A 470 -12.49 -10.10 -8.50
N ALA A 471 -12.23 -11.23 -7.84
CA ALA A 471 -13.00 -12.45 -8.09
C ALA A 471 -14.42 -12.32 -7.51
N ASP A 472 -15.43 -12.86 -8.19
CA ASP A 472 -16.84 -12.73 -7.82
C ASP A 472 -17.53 -14.11 -7.81
N PRO A 473 -18.40 -14.45 -6.85
CA PRO A 473 -19.20 -15.68 -6.93
C PRO A 473 -20.18 -15.71 -8.12
N ASP A 474 -20.58 -14.55 -8.65
CA ASP A 474 -21.51 -14.43 -9.78
C ASP A 474 -20.74 -14.04 -11.07
N PRO A 475 -20.87 -14.81 -12.17
CA PRO A 475 -20.24 -14.46 -13.44
C PRO A 475 -20.72 -13.11 -14.00
N VAL A 476 -21.98 -12.73 -13.73
CA VAL A 476 -22.53 -11.43 -14.14
C VAL A 476 -21.85 -10.30 -13.39
N GLY A 477 -21.65 -10.45 -12.07
CA GLY A 477 -20.92 -9.51 -11.22
C GLY A 477 -19.47 -9.32 -11.66
N ALA A 478 -18.77 -10.43 -11.91
CA ALA A 478 -17.39 -10.41 -12.42
C ALA A 478 -17.27 -9.64 -13.75
N LEU A 479 -18.13 -9.97 -14.72
CA LEU A 479 -18.06 -9.36 -16.05
C LEU A 479 -18.52 -7.91 -16.07
N THR A 480 -19.55 -7.57 -15.31
CA THR A 480 -20.02 -6.17 -15.19
C THR A 480 -18.95 -5.29 -14.57
N THR A 481 -18.30 -5.77 -13.51
CA THR A 481 -17.20 -5.05 -12.86
C THR A 481 -16.01 -4.85 -13.80
N LEU A 482 -15.73 -5.84 -14.65
CA LEU A 482 -14.69 -5.74 -15.67
C LEU A 482 -15.04 -4.69 -16.74
N LEU A 483 -16.28 -4.68 -17.23
CA LEU A 483 -16.76 -3.76 -18.28
C LEU A 483 -16.95 -2.31 -17.81
N ALA A 484 -17.10 -2.08 -16.50
CA ALA A 484 -17.34 -0.76 -15.91
C ALA A 484 -16.05 0.08 -15.70
N ARG A 485 -14.88 -0.49 -15.99
CA ARG A 485 -13.57 0.18 -15.93
C ARG A 485 -13.31 0.96 -17.21
#